data_AF-A0A1S8WUJ7-F1
#
_entry.id   AF-A0A1S8WUJ7-F1
#
_cell.length_a   1.000
_cell.length_b   1.000
_cell.length_c   1.000
_cell.angle_alpha   90.00
_cell.angle_beta   90.00
_cell.angle_gamma   90.00
#
_symmetry.space_group_name_H-M   'P 1'
#
loop_
_entity.id
_entity.type
_entity.pdbx_description
1 polymer ?
#
loop_
_entity_poly.entity_id
_entity_poly.type
_entity_poly.pdbx_seq_one_letter_code
_entity_poly.pdbx_strand_id
1 'polypeptide(L)'
;MRTDDAETVCPQHQEELSSALVSHSVPNCSVTLDIKEHSHHSSRPEVDVLICGFNLSKLSRNQQFAVSVFGIFVAYLFYGALQESIFRNNDIQPHSTFLTLFQFFIYAILSYSELWFQEISLKRYRVVGDIVPSRSFSRGLFRLYFLLALLTVGTIAFSNASITYLNYPTQVIFKSCKMIPVLIGGVLLQRKSYSALEVTAVLVMTVGLISFTLVDVSVQPSFTFFGLVLVSLALCCDGALGNYQELVMRKLRCCNTELLFYSYTIGFVVLLCGILLSGQFLPSVRYFIEHPVKIFGHGVIFSICGYFGLHFVLCLVQSHGALTAVTVTTFRKAVTMILSFILFDKPFAMGYVWSALLVVFGLYLNLYSKHRQSWDNYVRQQLYRFGIIKCPLPAVLPL
;
A
#
# COMPACT_ATOMS: atom_id res chain seq x y z
N MET A 1 -78.53 -4.28 -0.20
CA MET A 1 -79.43 -3.54 -1.13
C MET A 1 -78.61 -2.37 -1.66
N ARG A 2 -78.35 -2.37 -2.98
CA ARG A 2 -78.98 -1.46 -3.97
C ARG A 2 -78.68 0.02 -3.65
N THR A 3 -77.67 0.66 -4.24
CA THR A 3 -77.35 0.99 -5.67
C THR A 3 -77.79 2.41 -6.03
N ASP A 4 -77.29 2.89 -7.18
CA ASP A 4 -77.66 4.12 -7.90
C ASP A 4 -76.86 5.35 -7.39
N ASP A 5 -75.74 5.79 -7.98
CA ASP A 5 -75.34 6.12 -9.37
C ASP A 5 -75.51 7.62 -9.71
N ALA A 6 -74.39 8.27 -10.07
CA ALA A 6 -74.34 9.53 -10.83
C ALA A 6 -72.95 9.71 -11.48
N GLU A 7 -72.92 9.96 -12.80
CA GLU A 7 -71.71 9.99 -13.64
C GLU A 7 -70.94 11.32 -13.61
N THR A 8 -69.62 11.29 -13.89
CA THR A 8 -68.96 12.35 -14.71
C THR A 8 -67.68 11.84 -15.41
N VAL A 9 -67.42 12.36 -16.63
CA VAL A 9 -66.55 11.85 -17.71
C VAL A 9 -65.72 13.04 -18.25
N CYS A 10 -64.43 13.02 -18.62
CA CYS A 10 -63.31 12.03 -18.77
C CYS A 10 -61.96 12.84 -18.78
N PRO A 11 -60.81 12.46 -19.44
CA PRO A 11 -60.22 11.17 -19.81
C PRO A 11 -58.70 10.98 -19.46
N GLN A 12 -58.25 9.72 -19.65
CA GLN A 12 -56.93 9.17 -20.10
C GLN A 12 -55.71 10.12 -20.31
N HIS A 13 -54.45 9.80 -19.91
CA HIS A 13 -53.65 8.55 -19.99
C HIS A 13 -53.07 8.24 -21.39
N GLN A 14 -52.02 8.97 -21.84
CA GLN A 14 -51.04 8.48 -22.84
C GLN A 14 -49.79 9.38 -22.99
N GLU A 15 -48.64 9.00 -22.41
CA GLU A 15 -47.30 9.53 -22.80
C GLU A 15 -46.22 8.45 -22.65
N GLU A 16 -46.36 7.37 -23.42
CA GLU A 16 -45.23 6.54 -23.85
C GLU A 16 -44.92 6.82 -25.33
N LEU A 17 -43.62 6.74 -25.67
CA LEU A 17 -43.13 6.36 -27.00
C LEU A 17 -43.17 7.38 -28.17
N SER A 18 -42.75 8.65 -27.98
CA SER A 18 -42.59 9.59 -29.11
C SER A 18 -41.51 10.69 -28.96
N SER A 19 -40.23 10.30 -28.85
CA SER A 19 -39.11 11.22 -29.16
C SER A 19 -37.82 10.52 -29.58
N ALA A 20 -37.90 9.74 -30.67
CA ALA A 20 -36.72 9.34 -31.42
C ALA A 20 -36.33 10.42 -32.44
N LEU A 21 -35.01 10.58 -32.65
CA LEU A 21 -34.31 11.19 -33.79
C LEU A 21 -34.16 12.73 -33.88
N VAL A 22 -32.87 13.15 -33.78
CA VAL A 22 -32.18 14.13 -34.66
C VAL A 22 -32.55 15.62 -34.48
N SER A 23 -31.65 16.58 -34.18
CA SER A 23 -30.30 16.78 -34.76
C SER A 23 -29.27 17.52 -33.87
N HIS A 24 -28.00 17.27 -34.20
CA HIS A 24 -26.72 17.78 -33.67
C HIS A 24 -26.56 19.30 -33.45
N SER A 25 -25.79 19.68 -32.40
CA SER A 25 -24.49 20.37 -32.58
C SER A 25 -23.64 20.52 -31.29
N VAL A 26 -22.54 19.76 -31.25
CA VAL A 26 -21.13 20.17 -30.97
C VAL A 26 -20.74 20.66 -29.53
N PRO A 27 -19.55 20.30 -29.00
CA PRO A 27 -19.43 19.98 -27.58
C PRO A 27 -18.69 21.01 -26.71
N ASN A 28 -19.08 21.08 -25.44
CA ASN A 28 -18.25 21.65 -24.37
C ASN A 28 -17.85 20.55 -23.37
N CYS A 29 -16.55 20.34 -23.21
CA CYS A 29 -16.00 19.26 -22.40
C CYS A 29 -15.73 19.74 -20.96
N SER A 30 -16.79 19.78 -20.13
CA SER A 30 -16.67 19.93 -18.68
C SER A 30 -16.93 18.58 -18.00
N VAL A 31 -15.87 17.97 -17.47
CA VAL A 31 -15.99 16.71 -16.70
C VAL A 31 -16.48 17.02 -15.29
N THR A 32 -17.79 17.16 -15.12
CA THR A 32 -18.43 17.22 -13.80
C THR A 32 -18.42 15.86 -13.13
N LEU A 33 -17.75 15.78 -11.97
CA LEU A 33 -17.73 14.60 -11.10
C LEU A 33 -18.97 14.58 -10.23
N ASP A 34 -20.08 14.04 -10.74
CA ASP A 34 -21.27 13.80 -9.92
C ASP A 34 -21.07 12.59 -8.99
N ILE A 35 -20.83 12.89 -7.72
CA ILE A 35 -20.84 11.93 -6.62
C ILE A 35 -22.27 11.86 -6.10
N LYS A 36 -23.09 10.96 -6.65
CA LYS A 36 -24.41 10.68 -6.09
C LYS A 36 -24.30 9.62 -4.98
N GLU A 37 -24.13 10.11 -3.76
CA GLU A 37 -24.09 9.29 -2.55
C GLU A 37 -25.51 8.79 -2.22
N HIS A 38 -25.78 7.51 -2.47
CA HIS A 38 -27.00 6.85 -2.00
C HIS A 38 -26.68 5.86 -0.89
N SER A 39 -26.96 6.34 0.32
CA SER A 39 -26.96 5.60 1.57
C SER A 39 -28.10 4.58 1.60
N HIS A 40 -27.80 3.33 1.25
CA HIS A 40 -28.60 2.19 1.68
C HIS A 40 -27.70 1.09 2.23
N HIS A 41 -28.12 0.53 3.37
CA HIS A 41 -27.54 -0.67 3.96
C HIS A 41 -27.73 -1.84 2.99
N SER A 42 -26.70 -2.12 2.19
CA SER A 42 -26.60 -3.34 1.36
C SER A 42 -25.31 -4.05 1.75
N SER A 43 -25.44 -5.31 2.13
CA SER A 43 -24.34 -6.21 2.48
C SER A 43 -23.30 -6.20 1.37
N ARG A 44 -22.08 -5.73 1.69
CA ARG A 44 -20.97 -5.69 0.73
C ARG A 44 -20.70 -7.13 0.26
N PRO A 45 -20.79 -7.46 -1.03
CA PRO A 45 -20.35 -8.77 -1.50
C PRO A 45 -18.85 -8.89 -1.20
N GLU A 46 -18.48 -9.90 -0.43
CA GLU A 46 -17.08 -10.11 -0.04
C GLU A 46 -16.25 -10.43 -1.28
N VAL A 47 -15.26 -9.58 -1.56
CA VAL A 47 -14.26 -9.88 -2.58
C VAL A 47 -13.33 -10.92 -1.99
N ASP A 48 -13.35 -12.14 -2.53
CA ASP A 48 -12.49 -13.24 -2.10
C ASP A 48 -11.02 -12.77 -2.00
N VAL A 49 -10.52 -12.72 -0.76
CA VAL A 49 -9.12 -12.37 -0.49
C VAL A 49 -8.28 -13.63 -0.68
N LEU A 50 -7.98 -13.92 -1.94
CA LEU A 50 -7.06 -14.98 -2.32
C LEU A 50 -5.61 -14.51 -2.07
N ILE A 51 -4.83 -15.32 -1.34
CA ILE A 51 -3.38 -15.13 -1.17
C ILE A 51 -2.71 -16.42 -1.60
N CYS A 52 -1.89 -16.39 -2.66
CA CYS A 52 -1.09 -17.53 -3.11
C CYS A 52 -1.92 -18.80 -3.34
N GLY A 53 -3.11 -18.65 -3.92
CA GLY A 53 -4.06 -19.74 -4.17
C GLY A 53 -4.85 -20.23 -2.95
N PHE A 54 -4.51 -19.79 -1.73
CA PHE A 54 -5.31 -20.06 -0.54
C PHE A 54 -6.40 -19.00 -0.36
N ASN A 55 -7.64 -19.45 -0.18
CA ASN A 55 -8.77 -18.57 0.03
C ASN A 55 -8.91 -18.20 1.51
N LEU A 56 -8.37 -17.04 1.92
CA LEU A 56 -8.47 -16.53 3.30
C LEU A 56 -9.84 -15.91 3.63
N SER A 57 -10.78 -15.91 2.67
CA SER A 57 -12.19 -15.51 2.90
C SER A 57 -12.84 -16.30 4.05
N LYS A 58 -12.37 -17.54 4.33
CA LYS A 58 -12.82 -18.36 5.47
C LYS A 58 -12.27 -17.95 6.85
N LEU A 59 -11.30 -17.04 6.92
CA LEU A 59 -10.71 -16.58 8.19
C LEU A 59 -11.35 -15.28 8.66
N SER A 60 -11.54 -15.14 9.98
CA SER A 60 -12.06 -13.90 10.56
C SER A 60 -11.15 -12.71 10.26
N ARG A 61 -11.71 -11.50 10.20
CA ARG A 61 -10.99 -10.24 9.92
C ARG A 61 -9.74 -10.05 10.81
N ASN A 62 -9.80 -10.48 12.06
CA ASN A 62 -8.67 -10.42 13.01
C ASN A 62 -7.57 -11.45 12.69
N GLN A 63 -7.94 -12.64 12.22
CA GLN A 63 -6.98 -13.65 11.74
C GLN A 63 -6.34 -13.21 10.42
N GLN A 64 -7.11 -12.65 9.48
CA GLN A 64 -6.57 -12.05 8.25
C GLN A 64 -5.54 -10.94 8.57
N PHE A 65 -5.84 -10.08 9.55
CA PHE A 65 -4.88 -9.08 10.04
C PHE A 65 -3.62 -9.75 10.62
N ALA A 66 -3.76 -10.68 11.57
CA ALA A 66 -2.63 -11.33 12.22
C ALA A 66 -1.71 -12.08 11.24
N VAL A 67 -2.29 -12.85 10.31
CA VAL A 67 -1.54 -13.55 9.25
C VAL A 67 -0.83 -12.56 8.32
N SER A 68 -1.50 -11.47 7.92
CA SER A 68 -0.88 -10.43 7.08
C SER A 68 0.28 -9.75 7.81
N VAL A 69 0.13 -9.39 9.09
CA VAL A 69 1.21 -8.81 9.90
C VAL A 69 2.37 -9.78 10.05
N PHE A 70 2.11 -11.05 10.39
CA PHE A 70 3.15 -12.07 10.53
C PHE A 70 3.91 -12.29 9.21
N GLY A 71 3.19 -12.43 8.09
CA GLY A 71 3.78 -12.55 6.76
C GLY A 71 4.62 -11.33 6.37
N ILE A 72 4.14 -10.11 6.65
CA ILE A 72 4.91 -8.86 6.48
C ILE A 72 6.19 -8.86 7.32
N PHE A 73 6.15 -9.35 8.56
CA PHE A 73 7.34 -9.41 9.41
C PHE A 73 8.36 -10.43 8.87
N VAL A 74 7.96 -11.68 8.67
CA VAL A 74 8.87 -12.75 8.22
C VAL A 74 9.46 -12.43 6.84
N ALA A 75 8.61 -12.15 5.85
CA ALA A 75 9.07 -11.95 4.47
C ALA A 75 9.98 -10.73 4.34
N TYR A 76 9.65 -9.61 5.00
CA TYR A 76 10.47 -8.40 4.89
C TYR A 76 11.68 -8.35 5.83
N LEU A 77 11.73 -9.12 6.92
CA LEU A 77 12.97 -9.32 7.67
C LEU A 77 13.98 -10.07 6.80
N PHE A 78 13.55 -11.15 6.13
CA PHE A 78 14.39 -11.91 5.21
C PHE A 78 14.83 -11.08 4.01
N TYR A 79 13.89 -10.35 3.37
CA TYR A 79 14.20 -9.38 2.33
C TYR A 79 15.20 -8.32 2.78
N GLY A 80 15.04 -7.77 4.00
CA GLY A 80 15.93 -6.74 4.55
C GLY A 80 17.35 -7.25 4.78
N ALA A 81 17.50 -8.45 5.35
CA ALA A 81 18.80 -9.09 5.54
C ALA A 81 19.49 -9.40 4.19
N LEU A 82 18.74 -9.90 3.21
CA LEU A 82 19.25 -10.12 1.85
C LEU A 82 19.63 -8.80 1.16
N GLN A 83 18.82 -7.75 1.31
CA GLN A 83 19.14 -6.42 0.79
C GLN A 83 20.46 -5.92 1.38
N GLU A 84 20.62 -5.95 2.69
CA GLU A 84 21.86 -5.53 3.36
C GLU A 84 23.06 -6.38 2.92
N SER A 85 22.90 -7.70 2.79
CA SER A 85 23.95 -8.59 2.29
C SER A 85 24.35 -8.32 0.83
N ILE A 86 23.44 -7.86 -0.01
CA ILE A 86 23.72 -7.49 -1.42
C ILE A 86 24.39 -6.11 -1.46
N PHE A 87 23.88 -5.12 -0.72
CA PHE A 87 24.36 -3.74 -0.78
C PHE A 87 25.61 -3.44 0.07
N ARG A 88 26.04 -4.38 0.93
CA ARG A 88 27.29 -4.27 1.72
C ARG A 88 28.56 -4.25 0.87
N ASN A 89 28.51 -4.79 -0.35
CA ASN A 89 29.61 -4.71 -1.30
C ASN A 89 29.43 -3.45 -2.17
N ASN A 90 30.33 -2.48 -2.03
CA ASN A 90 30.22 -1.17 -2.68
C ASN A 90 30.10 -1.26 -4.22
N ASP A 91 30.68 -2.31 -4.82
CA ASP A 91 30.68 -2.56 -6.27
C ASP A 91 29.26 -2.70 -6.88
N ILE A 92 28.27 -3.11 -6.08
CA ILE A 92 26.89 -3.35 -6.54
C ILE A 92 26.04 -2.06 -6.54
N GLN A 93 26.40 -1.05 -5.74
CA GLN A 93 25.66 0.21 -5.61
C GLN A 93 25.37 0.93 -6.95
N PRO A 94 26.35 1.14 -7.86
CA PRO A 94 26.09 1.77 -9.16
C PRO A 94 25.19 0.94 -10.08
N HIS A 95 24.96 -0.34 -9.78
CA HIS A 95 24.17 -1.27 -10.61
C HIS A 95 22.80 -1.59 -9.97
N SER A 96 22.45 -0.88 -8.90
CA SER A 96 21.19 -1.03 -8.14
C SER A 96 19.92 -0.93 -8.99
N THR A 97 19.92 -0.05 -9.99
CA THR A 97 18.79 0.12 -10.94
C THR A 97 18.54 -1.16 -11.76
N PHE A 98 19.61 -1.87 -12.15
CA PHE A 98 19.51 -3.15 -12.86
C PHE A 98 19.05 -4.28 -11.93
N LEU A 99 19.47 -4.29 -10.67
CA LEU A 99 18.91 -5.21 -9.67
C LEU A 99 17.39 -5.01 -9.52
N THR A 100 16.91 -3.76 -9.52
CA THR A 100 15.46 -3.50 -9.49
C THR A 100 14.74 -3.85 -10.80
N LEU A 101 15.41 -3.75 -11.95
CA LEU A 101 14.87 -4.25 -13.21
C LEU A 101 14.68 -5.78 -13.18
N PHE A 102 15.67 -6.50 -12.66
CA PHE A 102 15.60 -7.94 -12.45
C PHE A 102 14.47 -8.30 -11.46
N GLN A 103 14.34 -7.57 -10.36
CA GLN A 103 13.25 -7.75 -9.39
C GLN A 103 11.87 -7.57 -10.03
N PHE A 104 11.68 -6.52 -10.85
CA PHE A 104 10.41 -6.28 -11.54
C PHE A 104 10.07 -7.38 -12.56
N PHE A 105 11.07 -7.91 -13.25
CA PHE A 105 10.93 -9.05 -14.16
C PHE A 105 10.45 -10.31 -13.43
N ILE A 106 11.09 -10.65 -12.30
CA ILE A 106 10.67 -11.78 -11.46
C ILE A 106 9.26 -11.57 -10.90
N TYR A 107 8.91 -10.36 -10.46
CA TYR A 107 7.55 -10.05 -9.98
C TYR A 107 6.51 -10.22 -11.09
N ALA A 108 6.80 -9.81 -12.32
CA ALA A 108 5.90 -10.02 -13.46
C ALA A 108 5.68 -11.51 -13.75
N ILE A 109 6.75 -12.33 -13.74
CA ILE A 109 6.66 -13.78 -13.92
C ILE A 109 5.85 -14.44 -12.80
N LEU A 110 6.14 -14.12 -11.53
CA LEU A 110 5.43 -14.69 -10.38
C LEU A 110 3.94 -14.32 -10.41
N SER A 111 3.63 -13.06 -10.69
CA SER A 111 2.22 -12.59 -10.82
C SER A 111 1.50 -13.29 -11.97
N TYR A 112 2.16 -13.46 -13.11
CA TYR A 112 1.61 -14.19 -14.25
C TYR A 112 1.33 -15.66 -13.89
N SER A 113 2.28 -16.33 -13.24
CA SER A 113 2.12 -17.73 -12.81
C SER A 113 1.00 -17.93 -11.81
N GLU A 114 0.80 -16.98 -10.89
CA GLU A 114 -0.27 -17.01 -9.90
C GLU A 114 -1.62 -16.72 -10.55
N LEU A 115 -1.72 -15.74 -11.46
CA LEU A 115 -2.95 -15.51 -12.26
C LEU A 115 -3.34 -16.73 -13.08
N TRP A 116 -2.37 -17.39 -13.72
CA TRP A 116 -2.60 -18.61 -14.50
C TRP A 116 -3.08 -19.77 -13.60
N PHE A 117 -2.47 -19.94 -12.42
CA PHE A 117 -2.88 -20.95 -11.44
C PHE A 117 -4.29 -20.68 -10.86
N GLN A 118 -4.62 -19.40 -10.64
CA GLN A 118 -5.97 -18.97 -10.26
C GLN A 118 -6.98 -19.28 -11.37
N GLU A 119 -6.66 -19.02 -12.64
CA GLU A 119 -7.56 -19.31 -13.76
C GLU A 119 -7.85 -20.82 -13.88
N ILE A 120 -6.84 -21.68 -13.67
CA ILE A 120 -7.01 -23.14 -13.63
C ILE A 120 -7.87 -23.59 -12.45
N SER A 121 -7.61 -23.05 -11.25
CA SER A 121 -8.36 -23.39 -10.04
C SER A 121 -9.82 -22.94 -10.13
N LEU A 122 -10.07 -21.77 -10.70
CA LEU A 122 -11.43 -21.25 -10.95
C LEU A 122 -12.16 -22.02 -12.04
N LYS A 123 -11.48 -22.47 -13.11
CA LYS A 123 -12.08 -23.39 -14.10
C LYS A 123 -12.55 -24.72 -13.47
N ARG A 124 -11.95 -25.15 -12.37
CA ARG A 124 -12.39 -26.34 -11.59
C ARG A 124 -13.60 -26.07 -10.67
N TYR A 125 -13.88 -24.81 -10.32
CA TYR A 125 -15.02 -24.42 -9.47
C TYR A 125 -16.22 -23.82 -10.24
N ARG A 126 -16.02 -23.34 -11.48
CA ARG A 126 -17.00 -22.56 -12.29
C ARG A 126 -18.21 -23.33 -12.86
N VAL A 127 -18.67 -24.40 -12.21
CA VAL A 127 -19.97 -25.03 -12.57
C VAL A 127 -21.15 -24.21 -12.04
N VAL A 128 -20.93 -23.28 -11.11
CA VAL A 128 -21.99 -22.43 -10.54
C VAL A 128 -21.65 -20.94 -10.60
N GLY A 129 -22.57 -20.16 -11.18
CA GLY A 129 -22.83 -18.78 -10.77
C GLY A 129 -22.13 -17.67 -11.56
N ASP A 130 -20.93 -17.29 -11.14
CA ASP A 130 -20.42 -15.94 -11.40
C ASP A 130 -19.41 -15.84 -12.54
N ILE A 131 -19.86 -15.18 -13.61
CA ILE A 131 -19.04 -14.73 -14.73
C ILE A 131 -18.19 -13.55 -14.26
N VAL A 132 -16.91 -13.79 -13.93
CA VAL A 132 -15.92 -12.70 -13.83
C VAL A 132 -15.81 -12.08 -15.23
N PRO A 133 -16.23 -10.82 -15.43
CA PRO A 133 -16.26 -10.23 -16.77
C PRO A 133 -14.83 -10.07 -17.28
N SER A 134 -14.55 -10.66 -18.45
CA SER A 134 -13.32 -10.38 -19.19
C SER A 134 -13.30 -8.88 -19.52
N ARG A 135 -12.47 -8.11 -18.80
CA ARG A 135 -12.51 -6.65 -18.84
C ARG A 135 -11.96 -6.17 -20.17
N SER A 136 -12.86 -5.71 -21.04
CA SER A 136 -12.49 -4.94 -22.23
C SER A 136 -11.56 -3.79 -21.83
N PHE A 137 -10.37 -3.76 -22.45
CA PHE A 137 -9.25 -2.90 -22.07
C PHE A 137 -9.50 -1.44 -22.51
N SER A 138 -10.41 -0.77 -21.81
CA SER A 138 -10.75 0.62 -22.09
C SER A 138 -9.55 1.55 -21.88
N ARG A 139 -9.41 2.58 -22.73
CA ARG A 139 -8.38 3.64 -22.62
C ARG A 139 -8.37 4.35 -21.25
N GLY A 140 -9.46 4.29 -20.50
CA GLY A 140 -9.51 4.75 -19.10
C GLY A 140 -8.71 3.86 -18.14
N LEU A 141 -8.80 2.53 -18.30
CA LEU A 141 -8.17 1.54 -17.43
C LEU A 141 -6.64 1.56 -17.56
N PHE A 142 -6.13 1.63 -18.79
CA PHE A 142 -4.68 1.70 -19.04
C PHE A 142 -4.04 2.92 -18.36
N ARG A 143 -4.68 4.09 -18.38
CA ARG A 143 -4.17 5.29 -17.70
C ARG A 143 -4.03 5.11 -16.19
N LEU A 144 -4.92 4.35 -15.55
CA LEU A 144 -4.84 4.05 -14.12
C LEU A 144 -3.63 3.14 -13.84
N TYR A 145 -3.50 2.01 -14.56
CA TYR A 145 -2.37 1.09 -14.38
C TYR A 145 -1.02 1.72 -14.76
N PHE A 146 -0.99 2.59 -15.77
CA PHE A 146 0.21 3.34 -16.16
C PHE A 146 0.64 4.34 -15.08
N LEU A 147 -0.29 5.13 -14.51
CA LEU A 147 0.03 6.05 -13.41
C LEU A 147 0.50 5.29 -12.17
N LEU A 148 -0.13 4.15 -11.87
CA LEU A 148 0.28 3.26 -10.78
C LEU A 148 1.72 2.74 -10.99
N ALA A 149 2.04 2.25 -12.19
CA ALA A 149 3.39 1.80 -12.54
C ALA A 149 4.43 2.94 -12.45
N LEU A 150 4.07 4.15 -12.89
CA LEU A 150 4.93 5.33 -12.80
C LEU A 150 5.20 5.73 -11.34
N LEU A 151 4.21 5.64 -10.44
CA LEU A 151 4.39 5.84 -9.00
C LEU A 151 5.29 4.75 -8.38
N THR A 152 5.12 3.49 -8.78
CA THR A 152 5.96 2.36 -8.34
C THR A 152 7.42 2.56 -8.77
N VAL A 153 7.66 2.87 -10.05
CA VAL A 153 9.01 3.12 -10.59
C VAL A 153 9.62 4.37 -9.95
N GLY A 154 8.89 5.48 -9.88
CA GLY A 154 9.38 6.74 -9.30
C GLY A 154 9.83 6.58 -7.85
N THR A 155 9.03 5.90 -7.02
CA THR A 155 9.37 5.59 -5.62
C THR A 155 10.72 4.87 -5.52
N ILE A 156 10.92 3.84 -6.34
CA ILE A 156 12.09 2.97 -6.27
C ILE A 156 13.31 3.62 -6.93
N ALA A 157 13.13 4.30 -8.08
CA ALA A 157 14.20 5.00 -8.79
C ALA A 157 14.75 6.19 -7.99
N PHE A 158 13.89 7.08 -7.48
CA PHE A 158 14.34 8.20 -6.63
C PHE A 158 14.93 7.70 -5.31
N SER A 159 14.39 6.60 -4.74
CA SER A 159 15.02 5.97 -3.59
C SER A 159 16.40 5.42 -3.92
N ASN A 160 16.62 4.72 -5.03
CA ASN A 160 17.93 4.16 -5.34
C ASN A 160 18.94 5.27 -5.67
N ALA A 161 18.54 6.28 -6.44
CA ALA A 161 19.36 7.46 -6.72
C ALA A 161 19.83 8.17 -5.43
N SER A 162 18.98 8.20 -4.38
CA SER A 162 19.36 8.81 -3.10
C SER A 162 20.45 8.08 -2.31
N ILE A 163 20.71 6.78 -2.58
CA ILE A 163 21.74 5.99 -1.87
C ILE A 163 23.13 6.58 -2.08
N THR A 164 23.39 7.14 -3.27
CA THR A 164 24.66 7.81 -3.61
C THR A 164 24.89 9.12 -2.83
N TYR A 165 23.86 9.66 -2.15
CA TYR A 165 23.88 10.98 -1.52
C TYR A 165 23.56 10.95 0.00
N LEU A 166 23.25 9.78 0.55
CA LEU A 166 22.83 9.56 1.94
C LEU A 166 23.31 8.20 2.44
N ASN A 167 23.76 8.12 3.70
CA ASN A 167 24.08 6.83 4.30
C ASN A 167 22.82 5.94 4.40
N TYR A 168 23.04 4.62 4.35
CA TYR A 168 21.98 3.62 4.44
C TYR A 168 21.07 3.75 5.69
N PRO A 169 21.58 4.00 6.92
CA PRO A 169 20.74 4.22 8.09
C PRO A 169 19.84 5.46 7.94
N THR A 170 20.42 6.58 7.50
CA THR A 170 19.74 7.84 7.21
C THR A 170 18.57 7.62 6.23
N GLN A 171 18.81 6.84 5.16
CA GLN A 171 17.75 6.48 4.21
C GLN A 171 16.63 5.64 4.86
N VAL A 172 16.94 4.68 5.73
CA VAL A 172 15.93 3.86 6.43
C VAL A 172 15.05 4.71 7.35
N ILE A 173 15.62 5.72 8.01
CA ILE A 173 14.88 6.68 8.84
C ILE A 173 13.92 7.49 7.98
N PHE A 174 14.40 8.14 6.91
CA PHE A 174 13.51 8.89 6.00
C PHE A 174 12.44 7.99 5.37
N LYS A 175 12.76 6.74 5.02
CA LYS A 175 11.80 5.70 4.57
C LYS A 175 10.69 5.37 5.57
N SER A 176 10.76 5.86 6.80
CA SER A 176 9.72 5.75 7.83
C SER A 176 8.80 6.98 7.88
N CYS A 177 9.25 8.15 7.39
CA CYS A 177 8.47 9.39 7.29
C CYS A 177 7.32 9.33 6.26
N LYS A 178 7.23 8.25 5.46
CA LYS A 178 6.18 8.03 4.45
C LYS A 178 4.74 8.15 4.99
N MET A 179 4.55 8.03 6.31
CA MET A 179 3.24 8.16 6.96
C MET A 179 2.58 9.52 6.69
N ILE A 180 3.35 10.60 6.51
CA ILE A 180 2.80 11.94 6.21
C ILE A 180 2.25 12.00 4.78
N PRO A 181 3.02 11.71 3.70
CA PRO A 181 2.47 11.54 2.35
C PRO A 181 1.28 10.59 2.26
N VAL A 182 1.29 9.49 3.03
CA VAL A 182 0.17 8.53 3.06
C VAL A 182 -1.09 9.15 3.66
N LEU A 183 -0.97 9.88 4.78
CA LEU A 183 -2.10 10.54 5.42
C LEU A 183 -2.71 11.62 4.50
N ILE A 184 -1.87 12.51 3.97
CA ILE A 184 -2.27 13.58 3.05
C ILE A 184 -2.87 12.99 1.77
N GLY A 185 -2.23 11.97 1.20
CA GLY A 185 -2.73 11.25 0.03
C GLY A 185 -4.10 10.61 0.26
N GLY A 186 -4.38 10.10 1.45
CA GLY A 186 -5.69 9.54 1.79
C GLY A 186 -6.80 10.60 1.85
N VAL A 187 -6.50 11.81 2.34
CA VAL A 187 -7.43 12.94 2.30
C VAL A 187 -7.65 13.40 0.86
N LEU A 188 -6.58 13.61 0.09
CA LEU A 188 -6.68 14.19 -1.27
C LEU A 188 -7.24 13.21 -2.32
N LEU A 189 -6.77 11.97 -2.35
CA LEU A 189 -7.14 10.99 -3.38
C LEU A 189 -8.43 10.22 -3.04
N GLN A 190 -8.69 9.96 -1.76
CA GLN A 190 -9.82 9.13 -1.33
C GLN A 190 -10.89 9.90 -0.53
N ARG A 191 -10.68 11.20 -0.26
CA ARG A 191 -11.57 12.03 0.59
C ARG A 191 -11.87 11.41 1.95
N LYS A 192 -10.93 10.64 2.52
CA LYS A 192 -11.06 10.10 3.88
C LYS A 192 -10.89 11.21 4.91
N SER A 193 -11.80 11.28 5.86
CA SER A 193 -11.61 12.01 7.11
C SER A 193 -10.80 11.17 8.09
N TYR A 194 -9.82 11.78 8.74
CA TYR A 194 -9.01 11.18 9.80
C TYR A 194 -9.30 11.88 11.13
N SER A 195 -9.23 11.15 12.23
CA SER A 195 -9.42 11.73 13.56
C SER A 195 -8.25 12.63 13.93
N ALA A 196 -8.49 13.68 14.72
CA ALA A 196 -7.42 14.54 15.24
C ALA A 196 -6.32 13.75 15.97
N LEU A 197 -6.70 12.66 16.68
CA LEU A 197 -5.75 11.76 17.32
C LEU A 197 -4.84 11.01 16.33
N GLU A 198 -5.34 10.63 15.15
CA GLU A 198 -4.52 9.99 14.11
C GLU A 198 -3.50 10.97 13.53
N VAL A 199 -3.93 12.22 13.30
CA VAL A 199 -3.06 13.32 12.84
C VAL A 199 -1.98 13.61 13.88
N THR A 200 -2.35 13.82 15.15
CA THR A 200 -1.40 14.06 16.24
C THR A 200 -0.42 12.89 16.41
N ALA A 201 -0.88 11.64 16.29
CA ALA A 201 0.00 10.47 16.35
C ALA A 201 1.06 10.48 15.23
N VAL A 202 0.67 10.79 13.98
CA VAL A 202 1.60 10.90 12.84
C VAL A 202 2.57 12.06 13.03
N LEU A 203 2.13 13.20 13.58
CA LEU A 203 3.00 14.33 13.92
C LEU A 203 4.04 13.94 14.98
N VAL A 204 3.64 13.26 16.07
CA VAL A 204 4.57 12.76 17.10
C VAL A 204 5.58 11.78 16.51
N MET A 205 5.14 10.81 15.69
CA MET A 205 6.06 9.90 14.98
C MET A 205 7.07 10.67 14.12
N THR A 206 6.62 11.72 13.43
CA THR A 206 7.46 12.55 12.57
C THR A 206 8.52 13.29 13.37
N VAL A 207 8.15 13.92 14.49
CA VAL A 207 9.10 14.58 15.39
C VAL A 207 10.16 13.60 15.86
N GLY A 208 9.77 12.38 16.24
CA GLY A 208 10.71 11.33 16.67
C GLY A 208 11.69 10.92 15.58
N LEU A 209 11.24 10.81 14.33
CA LEU A 209 12.11 10.52 13.18
C LEU A 209 13.05 11.69 12.83
N ILE A 210 12.59 12.93 12.96
CA ILE A 210 13.44 14.12 12.78
C ILE A 210 14.51 14.19 13.87
N SER A 211 14.14 14.03 15.14
CA SER A 211 15.11 13.95 16.25
C SER A 211 16.11 12.82 16.06
N PHE A 212 15.66 11.65 15.60
CA PHE A 212 16.56 10.52 15.29
C PHE A 212 17.56 10.91 14.19
N THR A 213 17.08 11.56 13.13
CA THR A 213 17.93 12.02 12.00
C THR A 213 18.94 13.08 12.44
N LEU A 214 18.57 13.99 13.35
CA LEU A 214 19.49 15.01 13.88
C LEU A 214 20.62 14.39 14.71
N VAL A 215 20.34 13.29 15.43
CA VAL A 215 21.36 12.50 16.14
C VAL A 215 22.22 11.68 15.17
N ASP A 216 21.63 11.12 14.12
CA ASP A 216 22.36 10.42 13.04
C ASP A 216 23.35 11.36 12.34
N VAL A 217 22.90 12.57 12.00
CA VAL A 217 23.69 13.64 11.37
C VAL A 217 24.83 14.15 12.24
N SER A 218 24.64 14.26 13.56
CA SER A 218 25.71 14.72 14.47
C SER A 218 26.77 13.65 14.73
N VAL A 219 26.44 12.37 14.53
CA VAL A 219 27.36 11.24 14.67
C VAL A 219 28.04 10.87 13.33
N GLN A 220 27.36 11.02 12.19
CA GLN A 220 27.90 10.78 10.84
C GLN A 220 27.40 11.83 9.83
N PRO A 221 28.14 12.95 9.64
CA PRO A 221 27.73 14.04 8.75
C PRO A 221 28.07 13.74 7.27
N SER A 222 27.30 12.84 6.64
CA SER A 222 27.37 12.58 5.19
C SER A 222 25.98 12.61 4.54
N PHE A 223 25.38 13.80 4.55
CA PHE A 223 24.10 14.09 3.90
C PHE A 223 24.27 15.23 2.89
N THR A 224 23.85 14.99 1.64
CA THR A 224 23.76 16.05 0.63
C THR A 224 22.31 16.53 0.52
N PHE A 225 22.07 17.85 0.45
CA PHE A 225 20.72 18.41 0.30
C PHE A 225 19.95 17.83 -0.90
N PHE A 226 20.65 17.54 -2.00
CA PHE A 226 20.09 16.87 -3.17
C PHE A 226 19.53 15.45 -2.85
N GLY A 227 20.23 14.70 -1.99
CA GLY A 227 19.76 13.39 -1.51
C GLY A 227 18.48 13.50 -0.67
N LEU A 228 18.38 14.53 0.17
CA LEU A 228 17.17 14.83 0.95
C LEU A 228 15.96 15.14 0.05
N VAL A 229 16.16 15.91 -1.02
CA VAL A 229 15.11 16.20 -2.01
C VAL A 229 14.68 14.93 -2.76
N LEU A 230 15.64 14.09 -3.20
CA LEU A 230 15.34 12.80 -3.84
C LEU A 230 14.53 11.86 -2.94
N VAL A 231 14.90 11.71 -1.66
CA VAL A 231 14.11 10.86 -0.76
C VAL A 231 12.74 11.46 -0.49
N SER A 232 12.65 12.78 -0.30
CA SER A 232 11.35 13.45 -0.09
C SER A 232 10.40 13.20 -1.27
N LEU A 233 10.91 13.28 -2.51
CA LEU A 233 10.13 12.94 -3.71
C LEU A 233 9.76 11.45 -3.76
N ALA A 234 10.69 10.55 -3.43
CA ALA A 234 10.42 9.12 -3.33
C ALA A 234 9.31 8.79 -2.31
N LEU A 235 9.28 9.47 -1.17
CA LEU A 235 8.27 9.33 -0.13
C LEU A 235 6.90 9.86 -0.56
N CYS A 236 6.87 10.96 -1.31
CA CYS A 236 5.64 11.48 -1.92
C CYS A 236 5.07 10.48 -2.93
N CYS A 237 5.92 9.85 -3.75
CA CYS A 237 5.52 8.77 -4.64
C CYS A 237 5.02 7.53 -3.86
N ASP A 238 5.70 7.07 -2.80
CA ASP A 238 5.27 5.91 -1.98
C ASP A 238 3.91 6.18 -1.28
N GLY A 239 3.69 7.41 -0.82
CA GLY A 239 2.44 7.82 -0.19
C GLY A 239 1.26 7.95 -1.16
N ALA A 240 1.51 8.47 -2.36
CA ALA A 240 0.53 8.43 -3.44
C ALA A 240 0.25 6.99 -3.88
N LEU A 241 1.29 6.16 -4.03
CA LEU A 241 1.23 4.77 -4.46
C LEU A 241 0.28 3.94 -3.57
N GLY A 242 0.49 3.91 -2.25
CA GLY A 242 -0.35 3.11 -1.35
C GLY A 242 -1.83 3.52 -1.37
N ASN A 243 -2.12 4.82 -1.44
CA ASN A 243 -3.49 5.32 -1.55
C ASN A 243 -4.11 5.05 -2.93
N TYR A 244 -3.30 5.11 -3.98
CA TYR A 244 -3.75 4.85 -5.35
C TYR A 244 -3.99 3.36 -5.59
N GLN A 245 -3.19 2.47 -5.01
CA GLN A 245 -3.44 1.03 -4.96
C GLN A 245 -4.81 0.74 -4.34
N GLU A 246 -5.09 1.24 -3.13
CA GLU A 246 -6.40 1.05 -2.49
C GLU A 246 -7.56 1.63 -3.33
N LEU A 247 -7.38 2.80 -3.95
CA LEU A 247 -8.38 3.41 -4.83
C LEU A 247 -8.65 2.56 -6.07
N VAL A 248 -7.60 2.08 -6.74
CA VAL A 248 -7.65 1.19 -7.92
C VAL A 248 -8.36 -0.11 -7.57
N MET A 249 -7.97 -0.77 -6.47
CA MET A 249 -8.57 -2.02 -6.00
C MET A 249 -10.06 -1.87 -5.67
N ARG A 250 -10.46 -0.76 -5.03
CA ARG A 250 -11.88 -0.46 -4.74
C ARG A 250 -12.68 -0.17 -6.02
N LYS A 251 -12.16 0.71 -6.88
CA LYS A 251 -12.86 1.18 -8.09
C LYS A 251 -13.00 0.07 -9.14
N LEU A 252 -11.99 -0.78 -9.25
CA LEU A 252 -11.93 -1.82 -10.28
C LEU A 252 -12.27 -3.21 -9.75
N ARG A 253 -12.38 -3.44 -8.43
CA ARG A 253 -12.57 -4.77 -7.84
C ARG A 253 -11.63 -5.81 -8.48
N CYS A 254 -10.34 -5.47 -8.53
CA CYS A 254 -9.28 -6.32 -9.06
C CYS A 254 -8.61 -7.13 -7.95
N CYS A 255 -8.03 -8.28 -8.32
CA CYS A 255 -7.24 -9.10 -7.39
C CYS A 255 -5.89 -8.42 -7.10
N ASN A 256 -5.30 -8.68 -5.93
CA ASN A 256 -3.93 -8.25 -5.59
C ASN A 256 -2.91 -8.67 -6.66
N THR A 257 -3.06 -9.90 -7.18
CA THR A 257 -2.22 -10.45 -8.25
C THR A 257 -2.39 -9.73 -9.59
N GLU A 258 -3.63 -9.35 -9.95
CA GLU A 258 -3.93 -8.59 -11.18
C GLU A 258 -3.26 -7.21 -11.12
N LEU A 259 -3.37 -6.55 -9.96
CA LEU A 259 -2.74 -5.26 -9.69
C LEU A 259 -1.21 -5.32 -9.81
N LEU A 260 -0.60 -6.35 -9.21
CA LEU A 260 0.84 -6.60 -9.30
C LEU A 260 1.28 -6.83 -10.74
N PHE A 261 0.62 -7.75 -11.45
CA PHE A 261 0.99 -8.10 -12.82
C PHE A 261 1.04 -6.86 -13.72
N TYR A 262 -0.02 -6.05 -13.75
CA TYR A 262 -0.04 -4.84 -14.59
C TYR A 262 0.95 -3.77 -14.12
N SER A 263 1.05 -3.50 -12.81
CA SER A 263 1.95 -2.45 -12.30
C SER A 263 3.43 -2.79 -12.52
N TYR A 264 3.85 -4.03 -12.26
CA TYR A 264 5.24 -4.45 -12.41
C TYR A 264 5.63 -4.73 -13.86
N THR A 265 4.71 -5.21 -14.72
CA THR A 265 5.01 -5.38 -16.16
C THR A 265 5.17 -4.03 -16.86
N ILE A 266 4.27 -3.07 -16.63
CA ILE A 266 4.42 -1.71 -17.18
C ILE A 266 5.65 -1.03 -16.56
N GLY A 267 5.84 -1.19 -15.25
CA GLY A 267 7.01 -0.66 -14.54
C GLY A 267 8.34 -1.20 -15.07
N PHE A 268 8.40 -2.48 -15.44
CA PHE A 268 9.57 -3.11 -16.06
C PHE A 268 9.91 -2.45 -17.40
N VAL A 269 8.91 -2.21 -18.27
CA VAL A 269 9.13 -1.53 -19.57
C VAL A 269 9.61 -0.09 -19.38
N VAL A 270 9.04 0.65 -18.44
CA VAL A 270 9.45 2.03 -18.11
C VAL A 270 10.88 2.05 -17.56
N LEU A 271 11.21 1.15 -16.64
CA LEU A 271 12.53 1.06 -16.01
C LEU A 271 13.60 0.58 -17.01
N LEU A 272 13.28 -0.37 -17.89
CA LEU A 272 14.14 -0.81 -18.99
C LEU A 272 14.47 0.35 -19.93
N CYS A 273 13.46 1.12 -20.33
CA CYS A 273 13.65 2.34 -21.13
C CYS A 273 14.57 3.34 -20.42
N GLY A 274 14.36 3.59 -19.12
CA GLY A 274 15.22 4.46 -18.33
C GLY A 274 16.68 4.01 -18.28
N ILE A 275 16.94 2.71 -18.11
CA ILE A 275 18.31 2.14 -18.06
C ILE A 275 18.98 2.17 -19.44
N LEU A 276 18.23 1.93 -20.51
CA LEU A 276 18.73 2.03 -21.89
C LEU A 276 19.10 3.48 -22.25
N LEU A 277 18.24 4.45 -21.93
CA LEU A 277 18.53 5.87 -22.10
C LEU A 277 19.71 6.35 -21.24
N SER A 278 19.91 5.77 -20.06
CA SER A 278 21.05 6.09 -19.18
C SER A 278 22.38 5.45 -19.63
N GLY A 279 22.38 4.59 -20.66
CA GLY A 279 23.57 3.87 -21.14
C GLY A 279 24.11 2.79 -20.19
N GLN A 280 23.56 2.63 -18.99
CA GLN A 280 24.07 1.72 -17.96
C GLN A 280 23.70 0.24 -18.16
N PHE A 281 22.86 -0.08 -19.16
CA PHE A 281 22.40 -1.45 -19.43
C PHE A 281 23.55 -2.44 -19.66
N LEU A 282 24.45 -2.17 -20.61
CA LEU A 282 25.53 -3.10 -20.97
C LEU A 282 26.54 -3.33 -19.83
N PRO A 283 27.03 -2.29 -19.12
CA PRO A 283 27.86 -2.47 -17.92
C PRO A 283 27.18 -3.34 -16.86
N SER A 284 25.90 -3.07 -16.54
CA SER A 284 25.17 -3.82 -15.52
C SER A 284 24.98 -5.29 -15.87
N VAL A 285 24.68 -5.60 -17.14
CA VAL A 285 24.54 -6.98 -17.61
C VAL A 285 25.86 -7.75 -17.50
N ARG A 286 26.99 -7.14 -17.90
CA ARG A 286 28.33 -7.79 -17.83
C ARG A 286 28.68 -8.16 -16.39
N TYR A 287 28.56 -7.20 -15.48
CA TYR A 287 28.85 -7.41 -14.06
C TYR A 287 27.95 -8.49 -13.41
N PHE A 288 26.67 -8.57 -13.81
CA PHE A 288 25.77 -9.65 -13.35
C PHE A 288 26.18 -11.03 -13.88
N ILE A 289 26.72 -11.11 -15.10
CA ILE A 289 27.23 -12.35 -15.72
C ILE A 289 28.57 -12.78 -15.11
N GLU A 290 29.43 -11.84 -14.74
CA GLU A 290 30.73 -12.09 -14.09
C GLU A 290 30.60 -12.62 -12.64
N HIS A 291 29.47 -12.33 -11.97
CA HIS A 291 29.20 -12.79 -10.60
C HIS A 291 27.87 -13.56 -10.47
N PRO A 292 27.67 -14.65 -11.24
CA PRO A 292 26.35 -15.20 -11.48
C PRO A 292 25.75 -15.85 -10.22
N VAL A 293 26.52 -16.68 -9.52
CA VAL A 293 26.03 -17.40 -8.32
C VAL A 293 25.68 -16.43 -7.18
N LYS A 294 26.52 -15.40 -6.96
CA LYS A 294 26.26 -14.40 -5.92
C LYS A 294 25.05 -13.54 -6.28
N ILE A 295 25.02 -12.96 -7.49
CA ILE A 295 24.03 -11.93 -7.82
C ILE A 295 22.70 -12.52 -8.28
N PHE A 296 22.66 -13.51 -9.18
CA PHE A 296 21.40 -14.15 -9.57
C PHE A 296 20.83 -15.00 -8.44
N GLY A 297 21.66 -15.77 -7.72
CA GLY A 297 21.20 -16.62 -6.61
C GLY A 297 20.52 -15.81 -5.50
N HIS A 298 21.22 -14.81 -4.94
CA HIS A 298 20.66 -13.95 -3.90
C HIS A 298 19.57 -13.03 -4.46
N GLY A 299 19.72 -12.52 -5.69
CA GLY A 299 18.74 -11.65 -6.35
C GLY A 299 17.39 -12.32 -6.63
N VAL A 300 17.37 -13.61 -6.98
CA VAL A 300 16.14 -14.40 -7.14
C VAL A 300 15.46 -14.59 -5.79
N ILE A 301 16.18 -15.03 -4.75
CA ILE A 301 15.60 -15.23 -3.40
C ILE A 301 15.09 -13.90 -2.84
N PHE A 302 15.87 -12.83 -2.97
CA PHE A 302 15.49 -11.46 -2.62
C PHE A 302 14.18 -11.03 -3.32
N SER A 303 14.07 -11.29 -4.62
CA SER A 303 12.86 -10.98 -5.39
C SER A 303 11.66 -11.81 -4.95
N ILE A 304 11.83 -13.11 -4.67
CA ILE A 304 10.77 -14.00 -4.18
C ILE A 304 10.27 -13.54 -2.79
N CYS A 305 11.18 -13.29 -1.84
CA CYS A 305 10.82 -12.77 -0.52
C CYS A 305 10.11 -11.40 -0.61
N GLY A 306 10.58 -10.51 -1.48
CA GLY A 306 9.97 -9.21 -1.72
C GLY A 306 8.57 -9.30 -2.33
N TYR A 307 8.36 -10.25 -3.24
CA TYR A 307 7.08 -10.52 -3.89
C TYR A 307 6.02 -10.98 -2.87
N PHE A 308 6.33 -11.99 -2.05
CA PHE A 308 5.45 -12.44 -0.97
C PHE A 308 5.19 -11.33 0.05
N GLY A 309 6.23 -10.58 0.45
CA GLY A 309 6.08 -9.43 1.36
C GLY A 309 5.10 -8.38 0.82
N LEU A 310 5.20 -8.03 -0.46
CA LEU A 310 4.31 -7.06 -1.10
C LEU A 310 2.87 -7.57 -1.18
N HIS A 311 2.66 -8.86 -1.46
CA HIS A 311 1.34 -9.48 -1.46
C HIS A 311 0.64 -9.36 -0.10
N PHE A 312 1.34 -9.66 1.00
CA PHE A 312 0.77 -9.45 2.34
C PHE A 312 0.48 -7.97 2.64
N VAL A 313 1.30 -7.03 2.15
CA VAL A 313 1.00 -5.59 2.25
C VAL A 313 -0.29 -5.25 1.52
N LEU A 314 -0.49 -5.73 0.30
CA LEU A 314 -1.72 -5.42 -0.47
C LEU A 314 -2.96 -6.10 0.10
N CYS A 315 -2.85 -7.34 0.60
CA CYS A 315 -3.91 -7.95 1.40
C CYS A 315 -4.30 -7.06 2.59
N LEU A 316 -3.33 -6.49 3.30
CA LEU A 316 -3.57 -5.58 4.41
C LEU A 316 -4.17 -4.24 3.97
N VAL A 317 -3.76 -3.72 2.80
CA VAL A 317 -4.38 -2.53 2.16
C VAL A 317 -5.84 -2.82 1.77
N GLN A 318 -6.14 -3.99 1.20
CA GLN A 318 -7.48 -4.39 0.78
C GLN A 318 -8.45 -4.53 1.97
N SER A 319 -7.99 -5.20 3.02
CA SER A 319 -8.82 -5.57 4.18
C SER A 319 -8.96 -4.44 5.22
N HIS A 320 -7.88 -3.69 5.48
CA HIS A 320 -7.79 -2.70 6.57
C HIS A 320 -7.47 -1.27 6.12
N GLY A 321 -7.12 -1.06 4.85
CA GLY A 321 -6.83 0.25 4.25
C GLY A 321 -5.36 0.66 4.28
N ALA A 322 -4.98 1.56 3.37
CA ALA A 322 -3.58 1.95 3.12
C ALA A 322 -2.85 2.49 4.36
N LEU A 323 -3.51 3.32 5.18
CA LEU A 323 -2.90 3.91 6.38
C LEU A 323 -2.39 2.84 7.35
N THR A 324 -3.19 1.82 7.68
CA THR A 324 -2.77 0.75 8.61
C THR A 324 -1.72 -0.17 8.00
N ALA A 325 -1.76 -0.47 6.70
CA ALA A 325 -0.69 -1.21 6.04
C ALA A 325 0.64 -0.46 6.15
N VAL A 326 0.60 0.87 5.96
CA VAL A 326 1.74 1.76 6.17
C VAL A 326 2.21 1.75 7.63
N THR A 327 1.32 1.92 8.62
CA THR A 327 1.64 1.83 10.06
C THR A 327 2.36 0.51 10.41
N VAL A 328 1.85 -0.64 9.96
CA VAL A 328 2.48 -1.96 10.19
C VAL A 328 3.86 -2.05 9.53
N THR A 329 4.00 -1.61 8.28
CA THR A 329 5.32 -1.64 7.61
C THR A 329 6.33 -0.68 8.24
N THR A 330 5.88 0.46 8.79
CA THR A 330 6.74 1.39 9.56
C THR A 330 7.14 0.78 10.90
N PHE A 331 6.23 0.15 11.64
CA PHE A 331 6.58 -0.56 12.89
C PHE A 331 7.64 -1.64 12.64
N ARG A 332 7.45 -2.47 11.62
CA ARG A 332 8.45 -3.47 11.22
C ARG A 332 9.81 -2.83 10.91
N LYS A 333 9.86 -1.73 10.14
CA LYS A 333 11.11 -0.99 9.86
C LYS A 333 11.79 -0.49 11.13
N ALA A 334 11.03 0.02 12.12
CA ALA A 334 11.58 0.44 13.40
C ALA A 334 12.21 -0.73 14.17
N VAL A 335 11.56 -1.90 14.19
CA VAL A 335 12.12 -3.13 14.79
C VAL A 335 13.40 -3.57 14.06
N THR A 336 13.42 -3.56 12.72
CA THR A 336 14.63 -3.89 11.95
C THR A 336 15.77 -2.88 12.19
N MET A 337 15.45 -1.60 12.37
CA MET A 337 16.44 -0.57 12.69
C MET A 337 17.04 -0.78 14.09
N ILE A 338 16.23 -1.04 15.11
CA ILE A 338 16.71 -1.39 16.46
C ILE A 338 17.62 -2.63 16.39
N LEU A 339 17.22 -3.66 15.65
CA LEU A 339 18.01 -4.87 15.46
C LEU A 339 19.36 -4.58 14.76
N SER A 340 19.40 -3.65 13.80
CA SER A 340 20.65 -3.20 13.16
C SER A 340 21.61 -2.49 14.14
N PHE A 341 21.11 -1.73 15.13
CA PHE A 341 21.97 -1.15 16.17
C PHE A 341 22.46 -2.18 17.21
N ILE A 342 21.78 -3.32 17.34
CA ILE A 342 22.21 -4.43 18.23
C ILE A 342 23.21 -5.36 17.51
N LEU A 343 23.05 -5.58 16.21
CA LEU A 343 23.87 -6.50 15.42
C LEU A 343 25.12 -5.88 14.79
N PHE A 344 25.19 -4.54 14.68
CA PHE A 344 26.33 -3.84 14.13
C PHE A 344 26.85 -2.81 15.13
N ASP A 345 28.12 -2.94 15.52
CA ASP A 345 28.83 -2.00 16.38
C ASP A 345 28.87 -0.60 15.74
N LYS A 346 27.87 0.21 16.05
CA LYS A 346 27.74 1.62 15.64
C LYS A 346 27.97 2.51 16.86
N PRO A 347 28.58 3.71 16.68
CA PRO A 347 28.72 4.68 17.76
C PRO A 347 27.36 5.03 18.37
N PHE A 348 27.12 4.56 19.59
CA PHE A 348 25.84 4.69 20.27
C PHE A 348 25.75 6.02 21.03
N ALA A 349 24.87 6.91 20.54
CA ALA A 349 24.52 8.15 21.23
C ALA A 349 23.18 8.01 21.97
N MET A 350 23.10 8.53 23.20
CA MET A 350 21.85 8.51 24.00
C MET A 350 20.66 9.20 23.32
N GLY A 351 20.91 10.13 22.39
CA GLY A 351 19.87 10.77 21.58
C GLY A 351 19.06 9.78 20.71
N TYR A 352 19.64 8.66 20.30
CA TYR A 352 18.90 7.62 19.55
C TYR A 352 17.83 6.96 20.42
N VAL A 353 18.09 6.76 21.72
CA VAL A 353 17.14 6.14 22.66
C VAL A 353 15.90 7.01 22.83
N TRP A 354 16.09 8.30 23.13
CA TRP A 354 14.99 9.25 23.29
C TRP A 354 14.17 9.39 22.01
N SER A 355 14.84 9.45 20.85
CA SER A 355 14.17 9.53 19.55
C SER A 355 13.39 8.25 19.22
N ALA A 356 13.96 7.08 19.49
CA ALA A 356 13.29 5.80 19.30
C ALA A 356 12.06 5.63 20.21
N LEU A 357 12.16 6.01 21.49
CA LEU A 357 11.03 6.03 22.42
C LEU A 357 9.89 6.91 21.91
N LEU A 358 10.21 8.08 21.35
CA LEU A 358 9.22 9.02 20.83
C LEU A 358 8.54 8.50 19.54
N VAL A 359 9.27 7.79 18.66
CA VAL A 359 8.69 7.07 17.51
C VAL A 359 7.77 5.94 17.96
N VAL A 360 8.17 5.13 18.94
CA VAL A 360 7.34 4.04 19.50
C VAL A 360 6.08 4.60 20.17
N PHE A 361 6.19 5.72 20.88
CA PHE A 361 5.04 6.40 21.48
C PHE A 361 4.05 6.93 20.43
N GLY A 362 4.54 7.60 19.37
CA GLY A 362 3.69 8.04 18.27
C GLY A 362 3.00 6.87 17.53
N LEU A 363 3.70 5.75 17.36
CA LEU A 363 3.12 4.53 16.80
C LEU A 363 2.02 3.94 17.69
N TYR A 364 2.25 3.88 19.00
CA TYR A 364 1.25 3.45 19.98
C TYR A 364 -0.01 4.32 19.91
N LEU A 365 0.14 5.65 19.85
CA LEU A 365 -0.98 6.57 19.65
C LEU A 365 -1.74 6.31 18.34
N ASN A 366 -1.04 5.99 17.25
CA ASN A 366 -1.67 5.69 15.95
C ASN A 366 -2.52 4.41 16.03
N LEU A 367 -1.98 3.35 16.64
CA LEU A 367 -2.67 2.07 16.83
C LEU A 367 -3.86 2.20 17.79
N TYR A 368 -3.70 2.94 18.89
CA TYR A 368 -4.76 3.20 19.86
C TYR A 368 -5.89 4.03 19.25
N SER A 369 -5.58 5.13 18.54
CA SER A 369 -6.58 5.96 17.86
C SER A 369 -7.43 5.15 16.87
N LYS A 370 -6.81 4.19 16.16
CA LYS A 370 -7.50 3.34 15.19
C LYS A 370 -8.40 2.27 15.81
N HIS A 371 -8.16 1.88 17.06
CA HIS A 371 -8.96 0.91 17.81
C HIS A 371 -9.73 1.54 18.98
N ARG A 372 -9.87 2.87 18.97
CA ARG A 372 -10.35 3.68 20.09
C ARG A 372 -11.64 3.16 20.72
N GLN A 373 -12.65 2.77 19.94
CA GLN A 373 -13.91 2.24 20.49
C GLN A 373 -13.74 0.92 21.28
N SER A 374 -12.83 0.05 20.87
CA SER A 374 -12.55 -1.22 21.58
C SER A 374 -11.61 -0.98 22.77
N TRP A 375 -10.58 -0.15 22.60
CA TRP A 375 -9.60 0.13 23.64
C TRP A 375 -10.14 1.08 24.71
N ASP A 376 -11.00 2.05 24.40
CA ASP A 376 -11.67 2.89 25.40
C ASP A 376 -12.57 2.04 26.31
N ASN A 377 -13.24 1.01 25.76
CA ASN A 377 -14.03 0.06 26.54
C ASN A 377 -13.13 -0.82 27.43
N TYR A 378 -12.01 -1.34 26.91
CA TYR A 378 -11.06 -2.13 27.70
C TYR A 378 -10.35 -1.31 28.78
N VAL A 379 -9.88 -0.12 28.46
CA VAL A 379 -9.23 0.82 29.38
C VAL A 379 -10.24 1.31 30.43
N ARG A 380 -11.50 1.57 30.08
CA ARG A 380 -12.55 1.84 31.08
C ARG A 380 -12.86 0.64 31.96
N GLN A 381 -12.88 -0.60 31.42
CA GLN A 381 -13.01 -1.81 32.24
C GLN A 381 -11.83 -1.99 33.20
N GLN A 382 -10.60 -1.71 32.77
CA GLN A 382 -9.42 -1.75 33.63
C GLN A 382 -9.47 -0.62 34.69
N LEU A 383 -9.78 0.62 34.31
CA LEU A 383 -9.94 1.74 35.25
C LEU A 383 -11.08 1.54 36.25
N TYR A 384 -12.15 0.84 35.84
CA TYR A 384 -13.23 0.38 36.74
C TYR A 384 -12.73 -0.71 37.70
N ARG A 385 -11.97 -1.70 37.20
CA ARG A 385 -11.29 -2.72 38.04
C ARG A 385 -10.31 -2.12 39.06
N PHE A 386 -9.61 -1.04 38.68
CA PHE A 386 -8.74 -0.27 39.57
C PHE A 386 -9.48 0.78 40.42
N GLY A 387 -10.82 0.83 40.37
CA GLY A 387 -11.66 1.68 41.24
C GLY A 387 -11.64 3.18 40.90
N ILE A 388 -11.03 3.59 39.80
CA ILE A 388 -10.83 5.00 39.42
C ILE A 388 -12.10 5.61 38.80
N ILE A 389 -13.01 4.79 38.26
CA ILE A 389 -14.26 5.23 37.61
C ILE A 389 -15.46 4.52 38.24
N LYS A 390 -16.49 5.27 38.66
CA LYS A 390 -17.67 4.74 39.39
C LYS A 390 -18.85 4.24 38.53
N CYS A 391 -18.91 4.57 37.23
CA CYS A 391 -20.07 4.21 36.40
C CYS A 391 -19.90 2.86 35.68
N PRO A 392 -20.87 1.94 35.74
CA PRO A 392 -20.90 0.76 34.89
C PRO A 392 -21.23 1.12 33.43
N LEU A 393 -20.91 0.22 32.49
CA LEU A 393 -21.28 0.35 31.08
C LEU A 393 -22.81 0.34 30.91
N PRO A 394 -23.40 1.16 30.01
CA PRO A 394 -24.65 0.76 29.38
C PRO A 394 -24.38 -0.50 28.55
N ALA A 395 -25.24 -1.51 28.68
CA ALA A 395 -25.10 -2.76 27.94
C ALA A 395 -25.30 -2.50 26.44
N VAL A 396 -24.22 -2.59 25.68
CA VAL A 396 -24.30 -2.62 24.21
C VAL A 396 -24.76 -4.02 23.82
N LEU A 397 -25.89 -4.11 23.10
CA LEU A 397 -26.41 -5.37 22.57
C LEU A 397 -25.33 -6.13 21.77
N PRO A 398 -25.33 -7.47 21.76
CA PRO A 398 -24.53 -8.23 20.82
C PRO A 398 -24.95 -7.92 19.37
N LEU A 399 -23.95 -7.90 18.49
CA LEU A 399 -24.06 -7.82 17.03
C LEU A 399 -24.68 -9.09 16.44
#